data_AF-A0A920BH08-F1
#
_entry.id   AF-A0A920BH08-F1
#
_cell.length_a   1.000
_cell.length_b   1.000
_cell.length_c   1.000
_cell.angle_alpha   90.00
_cell.angle_beta   90.00
_cell.angle_gamma   90.00
#
_symmetry.space_group_name_H-M   'P 1'
#
loop_
_entity.id
_entity.type
_entity.pdbx_description
1 polymer ?
#
loop_
_entity_poly.entity_id
_entity_poly.type
_entity_poly.pdbx_seq_one_letter_code
_entity_poly.pdbx_strand_id
1 'polypeptide(L)'
;MVAAYSGIILAFPVILWQFWRFISPGLHRNERRHGIIMVGFGASLFAFGCYLAFVTLPRALDFLVTIGGTDLVTEFRAKAYITFIIKMMLAFGVGFQLPIVLITLQRLNLLQYETLRRQWRYAVVIIVIVVAVITPSGDPISLLALAIPMYALYEFSILYGWLRKRKLAKTLILMHERKSKPDYLENWQFETPKASTLKVATTDRELIALYESGESLIGLQGGDLYKSPRRQRSCWFGS
;
A
#
# COMPACT_ATOMS: atom_id res chain seq x y z
N MET A 1 22.50 -7.41 32.75
CA MET A 1 22.08 -8.02 31.46
C MET A 1 20.58 -8.24 31.42
N VAL A 2 20.01 -9.05 32.32
CA VAL A 2 18.55 -9.30 32.39
C VAL A 2 17.72 -8.01 32.40
N ALA A 3 18.00 -7.09 33.33
CA ALA A 3 17.31 -5.80 33.44
C ALA A 3 17.44 -4.91 32.19
N ALA A 4 18.55 -5.02 31.45
CA ALA A 4 18.76 -4.25 30.24
C ALA A 4 17.87 -4.75 29.10
N TYR A 5 17.84 -6.07 28.88
CA TYR A 5 17.01 -6.64 27.81
C TYR A 5 15.51 -6.55 28.12
N SER A 6 15.09 -6.77 29.37
CA SER A 6 13.69 -6.58 29.77
C SER A 6 13.26 -5.11 29.65
N GLY A 7 14.14 -4.17 29.98
CA GLY A 7 13.92 -2.75 29.76
C GLY A 7 13.69 -2.41 28.29
N ILE A 8 14.47 -3.02 27.37
CA ILE A 8 14.28 -2.83 25.91
C ILE A 8 12.92 -3.37 25.45
N ILE A 9 12.49 -4.54 25.94
CA ILE A 9 11.19 -5.14 25.61
C ILE A 9 10.05 -4.22 26.05
N LEU A 10 10.11 -3.69 27.27
CA LEU A 10 9.10 -2.77 27.80
C LEU A 10 9.13 -1.41 27.09
N ALA A 11 10.31 -0.92 26.72
CA ALA A 11 10.48 0.32 25.99
C ALA A 11 10.13 0.20 24.50
N PHE A 12 9.92 -1.01 23.98
CA PHE A 12 9.71 -1.26 22.55
C PHE A 12 8.61 -0.42 21.91
N PRO A 13 7.43 -0.21 22.54
CA PRO A 13 6.40 0.67 21.98
C PRO A 13 6.89 2.11 21.79
N VAL A 14 7.69 2.61 22.73
CA VAL A 14 8.29 3.95 22.68
C VAL A 14 9.37 4.00 21.59
N ILE A 15 10.21 2.97 21.49
CA ILE A 15 11.23 2.85 20.43
C ILE A 15 10.56 2.87 19.06
N LEU A 16 9.48 2.11 18.88
CA LEU A 16 8.74 2.05 17.63
C LEU A 16 8.09 3.39 17.28
N TRP A 17 7.58 4.11 18.28
CA TRP A 17 7.08 5.47 18.11
C TRP A 17 8.16 6.44 17.65
N GLN A 18 9.35 6.39 18.24
CA GLN A 18 10.47 7.26 17.85
C GLN A 18 10.97 6.92 16.46
N PHE A 19 11.07 5.62 16.14
CA PHE A 19 11.40 5.16 14.79
C PHE A 19 10.39 5.74 13.78
N TRP A 20 9.09 5.59 14.03
CA TRP A 20 8.07 6.17 13.16
C TRP A 20 8.20 7.69 13.01
N ARG A 21 8.49 8.42 14.10
CA ARG A 21 8.68 9.88 14.06
C ARG A 21 9.89 10.27 13.20
N PHE A 22 10.94 9.45 13.15
CA PHE A 22 12.10 9.67 12.29
C PHE A 22 11.79 9.46 10.80
N ILE A 23 10.94 8.48 10.45
CA ILE A 23 10.54 8.23 9.05
C ILE A 23 9.43 9.18 8.59
N SER A 24 8.52 9.57 9.50
CA SER A 24 7.40 10.48 9.29
C SER A 24 7.67 11.72 8.42
N PRO A 25 8.80 12.46 8.51
CA PRO A 25 9.05 13.63 7.66
C PRO A 25 9.13 13.29 6.16
N GLY A 26 9.47 12.06 5.78
CA GLY A 26 9.51 11.62 4.38
C GLY A 26 8.13 11.26 3.80
N LEU A 27 7.06 11.32 4.61
CA LEU A 27 5.72 10.91 4.23
C LEU A 27 4.79 12.12 4.02
N HIS A 28 3.83 12.00 3.10
CA HIS A 28 2.84 13.06 2.86
C HIS A 28 2.05 13.42 4.13
N ARG A 29 1.68 14.69 4.29
CA ARG A 29 0.97 15.21 5.49
C ARG A 29 -0.27 14.39 5.87
N ASN A 30 -1.05 13.96 4.87
CA ASN A 30 -2.27 13.18 5.08
C ASN A 30 -1.99 11.71 5.47
N GLU A 31 -0.81 11.21 5.11
CA GLU A 31 -0.37 9.83 5.38
C GLU A 31 0.18 9.67 6.80
N ARG A 32 0.64 10.76 7.42
CA ARG A 32 1.22 10.79 8.77
C ARG A 32 0.25 10.30 9.86
N ARG A 33 -1.05 10.59 9.73
CA ARG A 33 -2.08 10.19 10.70
C ARG A 33 -2.24 8.67 10.82
N HIS A 34 -2.03 7.94 9.73
CA HIS A 34 -2.08 6.47 9.72
C HIS A 34 -0.89 5.84 10.45
N GLY A 35 0.13 6.63 10.80
CA GLY A 35 1.30 6.18 11.54
C GLY A 35 0.99 5.63 12.92
N ILE A 36 0.04 6.24 13.63
CA ILE A 36 -0.32 5.81 14.99
C ILE A 36 -0.88 4.38 14.97
N ILE A 37 -1.74 4.08 13.99
CA ILE A 37 -2.30 2.73 13.79
C ILE A 37 -1.19 1.74 13.45
N MET A 38 -0.22 2.16 12.63
CA MET A 38 0.93 1.32 12.25
C MET A 38 1.84 1.02 13.44
N VAL A 39 2.12 2.00 14.30
CA VAL A 39 2.88 1.79 15.54
C VAL A 39 2.12 0.88 16.50
N GLY A 40 0.81 1.08 16.67
CA GLY A 40 -0.03 0.19 17.48
C GLY A 40 0.00 -1.25 16.98
N PHE A 41 -0.14 -1.46 15.67
CA PHE A 41 -0.03 -2.77 15.04
C PHE A 41 1.34 -3.40 15.26
N GLY A 42 2.43 -2.65 15.09
CA GLY A 42 3.79 -3.16 15.32
C GLY A 42 4.07 -3.52 16.78
N ALA A 43 3.53 -2.75 17.74
CA ALA A 43 3.62 -3.08 19.16
C ALA A 43 2.87 -4.39 19.48
N SER A 44 1.67 -4.60 18.91
CA SER A 44 0.96 -5.88 19.03
C SER A 44 1.73 -7.03 18.39
N LEU A 45 2.38 -6.78 17.25
CA LEU A 45 3.19 -7.78 16.55
C LEU A 45 4.44 -8.16 17.33
N PHE A 46 5.05 -7.20 18.02
CA PHE A 46 6.17 -7.45 18.95
C PHE A 46 5.72 -8.35 20.11
N ALA A 47 4.59 -8.02 20.73
CA ALA A 47 4.02 -8.83 21.81
C ALA A 47 3.69 -10.26 21.33
N PHE A 48 3.15 -10.40 20.12
CA PHE A 48 2.88 -11.69 19.50
C PHE A 48 4.17 -12.48 19.22
N GLY A 49 5.24 -11.82 18.76
CA GLY A 49 6.56 -12.43 18.62
C GLY A 49 7.13 -12.93 19.95
N CYS A 50 7.03 -12.13 21.02
CA CYS A 50 7.43 -12.55 22.37
C CYS A 50 6.62 -13.76 22.88
N TYR A 51 5.31 -13.77 22.63
CA TYR A 51 4.45 -14.90 22.96
C TYR A 51 4.88 -16.17 22.20
N LEU A 52 5.15 -16.05 20.91
CA LEU A 52 5.56 -17.19 20.07
C LEU A 52 6.94 -17.72 20.47
N ALA A 53 7.87 -16.85 20.91
CA ALA A 53 9.15 -17.27 21.48
C ALA A 53 8.94 -18.11 22.75
N PHE A 54 8.05 -17.68 23.66
CA PHE A 54 7.75 -18.40 24.88
C PHE A 54 7.16 -19.79 24.60
N VAL A 55 6.27 -19.90 23.62
CA VAL A 55 5.64 -21.17 23.21
C VAL A 55 6.63 -22.11 22.49
N THR A 56 7.60 -21.56 21.77
CA THR A 56 8.63 -22.35 21.04
C THR A 56 9.73 -22.86 21.96
N LEU A 57 10.05 -22.11 23.01
CA LEU A 57 11.15 -22.38 23.93
C LEU A 57 11.21 -23.81 24.50
N PRO A 58 10.13 -24.41 25.06
CA PRO A 58 10.20 -25.78 25.58
C PRO A 58 10.58 -26.79 24.49
N ARG A 59 10.02 -26.66 23.29
CA ARG A 59 10.33 -27.54 22.17
C ARG A 59 11.80 -27.43 21.73
N ALA A 60 12.35 -26.22 21.77
CA ALA A 60 13.76 -25.97 21.45
C ALA A 60 14.68 -26.62 22.49
N LEU A 61 14.32 -26.55 23.77
CA LEU A 61 15.09 -27.17 24.86
C LEU A 61 15.02 -28.69 24.81
N ASP A 62 13.84 -29.26 24.58
CA ASP A 62 13.65 -30.71 24.45
C ASP A 62 14.52 -31.28 23.32
N PHE A 63 14.59 -30.56 22.20
CA PHE A 63 15.46 -30.92 21.08
C PHE A 63 16.95 -30.82 21.42
N LEU A 64 17.36 -29.75 22.13
CA LEU A 64 18.74 -29.60 22.60
C LEU A 64 19.14 -30.75 23.53
N VAL A 65 18.28 -31.12 24.47
CA VAL A 65 18.52 -32.23 25.41
C VAL A 65 18.59 -33.57 24.67
N THR A 66 17.70 -33.78 23.70
CA THR A 66 17.67 -35.02 22.90
C THR A 66 18.94 -35.20 22.05
N ILE A 67 19.47 -34.11 21.47
CA ILE A 67 20.72 -34.14 20.69
C ILE A 67 21.95 -34.20 21.58
N GLY A 68 21.89 -33.63 22.78
CA GLY A 68 23.00 -33.51 23.71
C GLY A 68 23.54 -34.83 24.29
N GLY A 69 22.74 -35.90 24.30
CA GLY A 69 23.13 -37.20 24.85
C GLY A 69 23.27 -37.21 26.38
N THR A 70 23.42 -38.41 26.96
CA THR A 70 23.48 -38.64 28.42
C THR A 70 24.79 -38.16 29.08
N ASP A 71 25.79 -37.75 28.30
CA ASP A 71 27.12 -37.36 28.79
C ASP A 71 27.30 -35.84 29.00
N LEU A 72 26.29 -35.03 28.66
CA LEU A 72 26.28 -33.60 28.97
C LEU A 72 25.71 -33.39 30.37
N VAL A 73 26.58 -33.18 31.35
CA VAL A 73 26.21 -32.64 32.67
C VAL A 73 25.58 -31.27 32.43
N THR A 74 24.26 -31.24 32.36
CA THR A 74 23.52 -30.05 31.98
C THR A 74 23.40 -29.13 33.19
N GLU A 75 24.46 -28.38 33.45
CA GLU A 75 24.50 -27.32 34.45
C GLU A 75 23.66 -26.13 33.96
N PHE A 76 22.32 -26.28 34.00
CA PHE A 76 21.38 -25.20 33.72
C PHE A 76 21.53 -24.11 34.80
N ARG A 77 22.51 -23.21 34.62
CA ARG A 77 22.61 -22.01 35.45
C ARG A 77 21.37 -21.16 35.20
N ALA A 78 20.59 -20.91 36.26
CA ALA A 78 19.38 -20.07 36.22
C ALA A 78 19.61 -18.73 35.49
N LYS A 79 20.78 -18.10 35.69
CA LYS A 79 21.16 -16.86 35.01
C LYS A 79 21.28 -17.00 33.49
N ALA A 80 21.89 -18.10 33.01
CA ALA A 80 22.04 -18.37 31.58
C ALA A 80 20.69 -18.68 30.94
N TYR A 81 19.87 -19.47 31.62
CA TYR A 81 18.52 -19.83 31.19
C TYR A 81 17.60 -18.59 31.02
N ILE A 82 17.53 -17.72 32.03
CA ILE A 82 16.72 -16.49 31.94
C ILE A 82 17.25 -15.55 30.85
N THR A 83 18.57 -15.43 30.72
CA THR A 83 19.17 -14.58 29.67
C THR A 83 18.86 -15.13 28.28
N PHE A 84 18.86 -16.45 28.11
CA PHE A 84 18.48 -17.12 26.88
C PHE A 84 17.02 -16.86 26.50
N ILE A 85 16.08 -17.03 27.45
CA ILE A 85 14.66 -16.74 27.24
C ILE A 85 14.45 -15.30 26.75
N ILE A 86 15.05 -14.33 27.44
CA ILE A 86 14.84 -12.92 27.11
C ILE A 86 15.44 -12.57 25.75
N LYS A 87 16.61 -13.12 25.39
CA LYS A 87 17.20 -12.95 24.06
C LYS A 87 16.32 -13.56 22.98
N MET A 88 15.74 -14.74 23.22
CA MET A 88 14.79 -15.38 22.30
C MET A 88 13.54 -14.53 22.10
N MET A 89 12.94 -14.00 23.19
CA MET A 89 11.79 -13.09 23.10
C MET A 89 12.12 -11.85 22.26
N LEU A 90 13.29 -11.24 22.50
CA LEU A 90 13.73 -10.06 21.75
C LEU A 90 13.97 -10.39 20.27
N ALA A 91 14.63 -11.51 19.98
CA ALA A 91 14.90 -12.02 18.63
C ALA A 91 13.61 -12.18 17.82
N PHE A 92 12.62 -12.87 18.38
CA PHE A 92 11.33 -13.09 17.73
C PHE A 92 10.56 -11.78 17.62
N GLY A 93 10.47 -10.98 18.68
CA GLY A 93 9.78 -9.70 18.66
C GLY A 93 10.31 -8.74 17.59
N VAL A 94 11.64 -8.64 17.44
CA VAL A 94 12.29 -7.84 16.40
C VAL A 94 12.05 -8.43 15.00
N GLY A 95 12.19 -9.74 14.83
CA GLY A 95 11.90 -10.41 13.56
C GLY A 95 10.48 -10.15 13.06
N PHE A 96 9.52 -10.09 13.99
CA PHE A 96 8.12 -9.79 13.69
C PHE A 96 7.86 -8.35 13.28
N GLN A 97 8.86 -7.44 13.29
CA GLN A 97 8.71 -6.08 12.75
C GLN A 97 8.92 -5.95 11.25
N LEU A 98 9.35 -7.04 10.60
CA LEU A 98 9.51 -7.11 9.16
C LEU A 98 8.34 -6.49 8.35
N PRO A 99 7.06 -6.80 8.61
CA PRO A 99 5.96 -6.21 7.86
C PRO A 99 5.80 -4.71 8.06
N ILE A 100 6.04 -4.19 9.26
CA ILE A 100 6.00 -2.74 9.52
C ILE A 100 7.05 -2.03 8.67
N VAL A 101 8.26 -2.58 8.62
CA VAL A 101 9.37 -2.03 7.83
C VAL A 101 9.02 -2.05 6.34
N LEU A 102 8.56 -3.18 5.81
CA LEU A 102 8.22 -3.31 4.39
C LEU A 102 7.06 -2.40 3.97
N ILE A 103 6.00 -2.34 4.77
CA ILE A 103 4.87 -1.46 4.48
C ILE A 103 5.32 0.01 4.51
N THR A 104 6.17 0.40 5.46
CA THR A 104 6.69 1.76 5.54
C THR A 104 7.53 2.11 4.31
N LEU A 105 8.41 1.20 3.86
CA LEU A 105 9.21 1.38 2.63
C LEU A 105 8.34 1.45 1.37
N GLN A 106 7.28 0.66 1.28
CA GLN A 106 6.30 0.76 0.19
C GLN A 106 5.57 2.12 0.20
N ARG A 107 5.29 2.68 1.38
CA ARG A 107 4.65 4.01 1.49
C ARG A 107 5.57 5.15 1.06
N LEU A 108 6.88 5.01 1.30
CA LEU A 108 7.91 5.92 0.81
C LEU A 108 8.20 5.77 -0.70
N ASN A 109 7.53 4.85 -1.40
CA ASN A 109 7.79 4.48 -2.80
C ASN A 109 9.23 3.98 -3.06
N LEU A 110 9.96 3.58 -2.01
CA LEU A 110 11.30 2.98 -2.12
C LEU A 110 11.24 1.52 -2.58
N LEU A 111 10.14 0.83 -2.27
CA LEU A 111 9.90 -0.56 -2.65
C LEU A 111 8.56 -0.70 -3.35
N GLN A 112 8.58 -1.24 -4.56
CA GLN A 112 7.39 -1.55 -5.36
C GLN A 112 6.91 -2.98 -5.08
N TYR A 113 5.60 -3.20 -5.06
CA TYR A 113 5.04 -4.52 -4.77
C TYR A 113 5.43 -5.55 -5.85
N GLU A 114 5.59 -5.11 -7.10
CA GLU A 114 5.99 -5.95 -8.23
C GLU A 114 7.37 -6.56 -7.99
N THR A 115 8.29 -5.76 -7.44
CA THR A 115 9.66 -6.20 -7.13
C THR A 115 9.66 -7.22 -6.01
N LEU A 116 8.92 -6.97 -4.91
CA LEU A 116 8.80 -7.95 -3.81
C LEU A 116 8.21 -9.28 -4.30
N ARG A 117 7.16 -9.23 -5.14
CA ARG A 117 6.55 -10.44 -5.68
C ARG A 117 7.46 -11.17 -6.66
N ARG A 118 8.21 -10.45 -7.50
CA ARG A 118 9.16 -11.05 -8.45
C ARG A 118 10.33 -11.73 -7.74
N GLN A 119 10.80 -11.14 -6.64
CA GLN A 119 12.00 -11.57 -5.91
C GLN A 119 11.69 -12.38 -4.63
N TRP A 120 10.53 -13.04 -4.57
CA TRP A 120 10.10 -13.82 -3.40
C TRP A 120 11.14 -14.87 -2.95
N ARG A 121 11.85 -15.51 -3.90
CA ARG A 121 12.91 -16.48 -3.60
C ARG A 121 14.08 -15.86 -2.81
N TYR A 122 14.48 -14.65 -3.19
CA TYR A 122 15.53 -13.91 -2.48
C TYR A 122 15.07 -13.50 -1.09
N ALA A 123 13.80 -13.09 -0.94
CA ALA A 123 13.23 -12.75 0.35
C ALA A 123 13.24 -13.94 1.33
N VAL A 124 12.89 -15.14 0.87
CA VAL A 124 12.95 -16.37 1.70
C VAL A 124 14.38 -16.60 2.21
N VAL A 125 15.38 -16.53 1.34
CA VAL A 125 16.79 -16.73 1.71
C VAL A 125 17.26 -15.67 2.71
N ILE A 126 16.94 -14.40 2.46
CA ILE A 126 17.29 -13.30 3.37
C ILE A 126 16.64 -13.49 4.74
N ILE A 127 15.35 -13.86 4.78
CA ILE A 127 14.63 -14.12 6.04
C ILE A 127 15.33 -15.24 6.80
N VAL A 128 15.65 -16.36 6.17
CA VAL A 128 16.33 -17.49 6.82
C VAL A 128 17.70 -17.09 7.35
N ILE A 129 18.49 -16.33 6.57
CA ILE A 129 19.81 -15.83 7.02
C ILE A 129 19.65 -14.91 8.22
N VAL A 130 18.74 -13.94 8.17
CA VAL A 130 18.47 -13.01 9.27
C VAL A 130 18.02 -13.75 10.52
N VAL A 131 17.13 -14.73 10.37
CA VAL A 131 16.67 -15.57 11.49
C VAL A 131 17.82 -16.37 12.07
N ALA A 132 18.65 -17.00 11.25
CA ALA A 132 19.81 -17.77 11.70
C ALA A 132 20.81 -16.92 12.49
N VAL A 133 21.02 -15.66 12.10
CA VAL A 133 21.92 -14.72 12.80
C VAL A 133 21.33 -14.22 14.12
N ILE A 134 20.02 -13.95 14.15
CA ILE A 134 19.36 -13.36 15.32
C ILE A 134 19.02 -14.43 16.37
N THR A 135 18.84 -15.69 15.98
CA THR A 135 18.40 -16.77 16.87
C THR A 135 19.56 -17.26 17.75
N PRO A 136 19.58 -16.97 19.06
CA PRO A 136 20.69 -17.32 19.95
C PRO A 136 20.82 -18.83 20.21
N SER A 137 19.78 -19.61 19.92
CA SER A 137 19.70 -21.04 20.19
C SER A 137 20.33 -21.91 19.10
N GLY A 138 20.40 -21.41 17.86
CA GLY A 138 21.02 -22.13 16.73
C GLY A 138 20.36 -23.46 16.35
N ASP A 139 19.19 -23.80 16.91
CA ASP A 139 18.49 -25.05 16.62
C ASP A 139 17.50 -24.93 15.44
N PRO A 140 17.32 -26.00 14.64
CA PRO A 140 16.39 -26.00 13.51
C PRO A 140 14.94 -25.74 13.91
N ILE A 141 14.51 -26.15 15.11
CA ILE A 141 13.13 -25.98 15.56
C ILE A 141 12.81 -24.51 15.76
N SER A 142 13.62 -23.80 16.54
CA SER A 142 13.46 -22.36 16.75
C SER A 142 13.60 -21.56 15.46
N LEU A 143 14.55 -21.97 14.60
CA LEU A 143 14.76 -21.35 13.29
C LEU A 143 13.50 -21.45 12.43
N LEU A 144 12.92 -22.64 12.28
CA LEU A 144 11.69 -22.82 11.49
C LEU A 144 10.48 -22.14 12.15
N ALA A 145 10.37 -22.21 13.46
CA ALA A 145 9.29 -21.59 14.22
C ALA A 145 9.27 -20.05 14.09
N LEU A 146 10.41 -19.41 13.83
CA LEU A 146 10.50 -17.98 13.52
C LEU A 146 10.41 -17.70 12.02
N ALA A 147 11.11 -18.46 11.19
CA ALA A 147 11.19 -18.22 9.75
C ALA A 147 9.84 -18.38 9.04
N ILE A 148 9.05 -19.40 9.41
CA ILE A 148 7.73 -19.66 8.82
C ILE A 148 6.77 -18.47 9.04
N PRO A 149 6.52 -18.01 10.28
CA PRO A 149 5.64 -16.87 10.49
C PRO A 149 6.22 -15.58 9.92
N MET A 150 7.55 -15.38 9.94
CA MET A 150 8.16 -14.21 9.29
C MET A 150 7.90 -14.20 7.78
N TYR A 151 7.99 -15.34 7.11
CA TYR A 151 7.64 -15.45 5.69
C TYR A 151 6.15 -15.20 5.45
N ALA A 152 5.27 -15.70 6.32
CA ALA A 152 3.84 -15.38 6.25
C ALA A 152 3.58 -13.87 6.39
N LEU A 153 4.29 -13.19 7.29
CA LEU A 153 4.21 -11.72 7.45
C LEU A 153 4.79 -10.96 6.23
N TYR A 154 5.81 -11.52 5.57
CA TYR A 154 6.31 -11.00 4.31
C TYR A 154 5.23 -11.03 3.22
N GLU A 155 4.54 -12.17 3.05
CA GLU A 155 3.43 -12.30 2.10
C GLU A 155 2.26 -11.37 2.46
N PHE A 156 1.96 -11.19 3.75
CA PHE A 156 0.99 -10.20 4.22
C PHE A 156 1.33 -8.77 3.77
N SER A 157 2.62 -8.42 3.78
CA SER A 157 3.10 -7.11 3.32
C SER A 157 2.97 -6.94 1.80
N ILE A 158 3.14 -8.01 1.02
CA ILE A 158 2.87 -8.00 -0.42
C ILE A 158 1.38 -7.81 -0.68
N LEU A 159 0.53 -8.54 0.05
CA LEU A 159 -0.92 -8.43 -0.07
C LEU A 159 -1.39 -7.00 0.20
N TYR A 160 -0.89 -6.37 1.27
CA TYR A 160 -1.17 -4.96 1.57
C TYR A 160 -0.80 -4.03 0.40
N GLY A 161 0.40 -4.19 -0.17
CA GLY A 161 0.85 -3.40 -1.32
C GLY A 161 -0.04 -3.56 -2.55
N TRP A 162 -0.49 -4.77 -2.82
CA TRP A 162 -1.43 -5.06 -3.92
C TRP A 162 -2.79 -4.41 -3.72
N LEU A 163 -3.35 -4.46 -2.49
CA LEU A 163 -4.60 -3.76 -2.16
C LEU A 163 -4.46 -2.25 -2.38
N ARG A 164 -3.31 -1.65 -2.02
CA ARG A 164 -3.03 -0.22 -2.23
C ARG A 164 -2.98 0.12 -3.73
N LYS A 165 -2.30 -0.67 -4.55
CA LYS A 165 -2.22 -0.44 -6.01
C LYS A 165 -3.60 -0.44 -6.68
N ARG A 166 -4.46 -1.39 -6.28
CA ARG A 166 -5.84 -1.49 -6.81
C ARG A 166 -6.68 -0.26 -6.50
N LYS A 167 -6.54 0.31 -5.30
CA LYS A 167 -7.24 1.55 -4.93
C LYS A 167 -6.77 2.74 -5.78
N LEU A 168 -5.46 2.87 -5.98
CA LEU A 168 -4.87 3.93 -6.81
C LEU A 168 -5.33 3.85 -8.27
N ALA A 169 -5.39 2.65 -8.86
CA ALA A 169 -5.84 2.45 -10.23
C ALA A 169 -7.28 2.94 -10.45
N LYS A 170 -8.20 2.64 -9.52
CA LYS A 170 -9.59 3.12 -9.59
C LYS A 170 -9.67 4.64 -9.53
N THR A 171 -8.91 5.27 -8.63
CA THR A 171 -8.89 6.73 -8.51
C THR A 171 -8.36 7.40 -9.77
N LEU A 172 -7.31 6.85 -10.39
CA LEU A 172 -6.77 7.38 -11.65
C LEU A 172 -7.77 7.24 -12.81
N ILE A 173 -8.49 6.12 -12.91
CA ILE A 173 -9.54 5.94 -13.93
C ILE A 173 -10.64 6.98 -13.75
N LEU A 174 -11.14 7.19 -12.52
CA LEU A 174 -12.16 8.21 -12.23
C LEU A 174 -11.65 9.63 -12.52
N MET A 175 -10.37 9.91 -12.27
CA MET A 175 -9.76 11.19 -12.64
C MET A 175 -9.66 11.35 -14.15
N HIS A 176 -9.30 10.28 -14.88
CA HIS A 176 -9.22 10.30 -16.34
C HIS A 176 -10.61 10.45 -16.98
N GLU A 177 -11.62 9.74 -16.48
CA GLU A 177 -13.02 9.86 -16.90
C GLU A 177 -13.55 11.27 -16.64
N ARG A 178 -13.29 11.83 -15.45
CA ARG A 178 -13.68 13.21 -15.12
C ARG A 178 -12.97 14.26 -15.99
N LYS A 179 -11.72 14.01 -16.39
CA LYS A 179 -10.96 14.90 -17.29
C LYS A 179 -11.32 14.69 -18.76
N SER A 180 -11.77 13.49 -19.13
CA SER A 180 -12.21 13.11 -20.47
C SER A 180 -13.59 13.65 -20.80
N LYS A 181 -14.45 13.90 -19.80
CA LYS A 181 -15.71 14.63 -19.98
C LYS A 181 -15.35 16.13 -20.02
N PRO A 182 -15.30 16.77 -21.20
CA PRO A 182 -15.03 18.20 -21.27
C PRO A 182 -16.13 18.94 -20.52
N ASP A 183 -15.77 20.01 -19.81
CA ASP A 183 -16.69 20.89 -19.08
C ASP A 183 -17.84 21.41 -19.96
N TYR A 184 -17.62 21.41 -21.28
CA TYR A 184 -18.60 21.73 -22.32
C TYR A 184 -19.72 20.69 -22.50
N LEU A 185 -19.60 19.45 -22.00
CA LEU A 185 -20.65 18.43 -22.13
C LEU A 185 -21.65 18.45 -20.98
N GLU A 186 -21.33 19.10 -19.86
CA GLU A 186 -22.20 19.15 -18.67
C GLU A 186 -23.17 20.34 -18.72
N ASN A 187 -22.74 21.43 -19.36
CA ASN A 187 -23.53 22.63 -19.63
C ASN A 187 -24.20 22.61 -21.02
N TRP A 188 -23.82 21.70 -21.93
CA TRP A 188 -24.59 21.39 -23.12
C TRP A 188 -25.68 20.35 -22.84
N GLN A 189 -26.73 20.76 -22.13
CA GLN A 189 -28.02 20.11 -22.28
C GLN A 189 -28.58 20.56 -23.63
N PHE A 190 -28.54 19.68 -24.62
CA PHE A 190 -29.26 19.89 -25.88
C PHE A 190 -30.75 20.04 -25.54
N GLU A 191 -31.28 21.27 -25.59
CA GLU A 191 -32.71 21.47 -25.81
C GLU A 191 -33.01 20.87 -27.18
N THR A 192 -33.45 19.61 -27.20
CA THR A 192 -33.92 18.98 -28.43
C THR A 192 -35.05 19.86 -28.96
N PRO A 193 -34.93 20.50 -30.13
CA PRO A 193 -36.05 21.25 -30.68
C PRO A 193 -37.22 20.27 -30.80
N LYS A 194 -38.36 20.63 -30.18
CA LYS A 194 -39.58 19.81 -30.27
C LYS A 194 -39.81 19.49 -31.74
N ALA A 195 -39.94 18.20 -32.04
CA ALA A 195 -40.16 17.65 -33.38
C ALA A 195 -41.39 18.26 -34.12
N SER A 196 -42.21 19.06 -33.44
CA SER A 196 -43.34 19.79 -33.99
C SER A 196 -43.00 21.04 -34.82
N THR A 197 -41.72 21.46 -34.88
CA THR A 197 -41.30 22.65 -35.67
C THR A 197 -40.47 22.33 -36.89
N LEU A 198 -40.07 21.06 -37.07
CA LEU A 198 -39.43 20.60 -38.29
C LEU A 198 -40.50 20.36 -39.36
N LYS A 199 -40.97 21.45 -40.00
CA LYS A 199 -41.43 21.35 -41.38
C LYS A 199 -40.20 21.09 -42.24
N VAL A 200 -39.76 19.83 -42.26
CA VAL A 200 -38.87 19.35 -43.30
C VAL A 200 -39.66 19.52 -44.59
N ALA A 201 -39.24 20.45 -45.44
CA ALA A 201 -39.73 20.57 -46.80
C ALA A 201 -39.28 19.31 -47.55
N THR A 202 -40.00 18.22 -47.35
CA THR A 202 -39.87 17.00 -48.14
C THR A 202 -40.55 17.27 -49.46
N THR A 203 -39.81 17.83 -50.41
CA THR A 203 -40.16 17.74 -51.84
C THR A 203 -38.85 17.69 -52.62
N ASP A 204 -38.33 16.48 -52.78
CA ASP A 204 -37.11 16.15 -53.54
C ASP A 204 -37.08 16.72 -54.97
N ARG A 205 -38.23 17.13 -55.52
CA ARG A 205 -38.29 17.75 -56.86
C ARG A 205 -37.76 19.19 -56.90
N GLU A 206 -37.85 19.97 -55.82
CA GLU A 206 -37.31 21.34 -55.82
C GLU A 206 -35.79 21.37 -55.65
N LEU A 207 -35.23 20.45 -54.86
CA LEU A 207 -33.77 20.36 -54.68
C LEU A 207 -33.03 19.89 -55.93
N ILE A 208 -33.64 19.01 -56.73
CA ILE A 208 -33.08 18.58 -58.02
C ILE A 208 -33.18 19.71 -59.05
N ALA A 209 -34.31 20.42 -59.11
CA ALA A 209 -34.48 21.57 -60.01
C ALA A 209 -33.53 22.74 -59.69
N LEU A 210 -33.21 22.96 -58.42
CA LEU A 210 -32.25 23.98 -57.98
C LEU A 210 -30.78 23.56 -58.19
N TYR A 211 -30.49 22.27 -58.34
CA TYR A 211 -29.15 21.78 -58.67
C TYR A 211 -28.87 21.79 -60.18
N GLU A 212 -29.90 21.57 -61.00
CA GLU A 212 -29.80 21.53 -62.48
C GLU A 212 -29.74 22.93 -63.12
N SER A 213 -30.17 24.00 -62.42
CA SER A 213 -30.23 25.35 -63.00
C SER A 213 -28.94 26.18 -62.90
N GLY A 214 -27.88 25.68 -62.24
CA GLY A 214 -26.56 26.34 -62.26
C GLY A 214 -26.52 27.78 -61.72
N GLU A 215 -27.53 28.23 -60.96
CA GLU A 215 -27.49 29.54 -60.32
C GLU A 215 -26.73 29.49 -58.99
N SER A 216 -25.76 30.39 -58.86
CA SER A 216 -24.93 30.58 -57.68
C SER A 216 -25.76 30.88 -56.43
N LEU A 217 -25.84 29.93 -55.49
CA LEU A 217 -26.34 30.16 -54.13
C LEU A 217 -25.32 30.95 -53.28
N ILE A 218 -25.06 32.21 -53.65
CA ILE A 218 -24.38 33.21 -52.79
C ILE A 218 -25.41 34.19 -52.17
N GLY A 219 -26.68 34.08 -52.54
CA GLY A 219 -27.72 35.04 -52.14
C GLY A 219 -28.89 34.43 -51.38
N LEU A 220 -28.69 33.66 -50.31
CA LEU A 220 -29.77 33.40 -49.35
C LEU A 220 -29.30 33.68 -47.94
N GLN A 221 -29.92 34.71 -47.35
CA GLN A 221 -29.87 35.05 -45.94
C GLN A 221 -30.15 33.79 -45.10
N GLY A 222 -29.08 33.20 -44.58
CA GLY A 222 -29.09 32.29 -43.43
C GLY A 222 -28.37 32.92 -42.25
N GLY A 223 -28.47 34.25 -42.10
CA GLY A 223 -27.90 34.99 -40.98
C GLY A 223 -28.70 34.79 -39.70
N ASP A 224 -28.73 33.56 -39.16
CA ASP A 224 -29.00 33.34 -37.72
C ASP A 224 -28.80 31.89 -37.23
N LEU A 225 -28.37 30.93 -38.06
CA LEU A 225 -28.29 29.52 -37.61
C LEU A 225 -26.96 29.07 -36.99
N TYR A 226 -26.00 29.99 -36.77
CA TYR A 226 -24.78 29.65 -36.01
C TYR A 226 -24.29 30.83 -35.16
N LYS A 227 -25.06 31.18 -34.11
CA LYS A 227 -24.52 31.99 -33.01
C LYS A 227 -23.54 31.14 -32.21
N SER A 228 -22.24 31.33 -32.46
CA SER A 228 -21.18 30.87 -31.57
C SER A 228 -21.45 31.36 -30.13
N PRO A 229 -21.13 30.59 -29.08
CA PRO A 229 -21.35 31.03 -27.71
C PRO A 229 -20.54 32.31 -27.48
N ARG A 230 -21.24 33.40 -27.17
CA ARG A 230 -20.62 34.68 -26.83
C ARG A 230 -19.75 34.45 -25.59
N ARG A 231 -18.43 34.47 -25.77
CA ARG A 231 -17.45 34.47 -24.69
C ARG A 231 -17.66 35.73 -23.85
N GLN A 232 -18.46 35.63 -22.79
CA GLN A 232 -18.51 36.64 -21.74
C GLN A 232 -17.13 36.68 -21.09
N ARG A 233 -16.30 37.62 -21.54
CA ARG A 233 -15.16 38.09 -20.75
C ARG A 233 -15.74 38.97 -19.66
N SER A 234 -16.00 38.40 -18.49
CA SER A 234 -16.18 39.20 -17.29
C SER A 234 -14.80 39.51 -16.70
N CYS A 235 -14.59 40.81 -16.57
CA CYS A 235 -13.50 41.55 -15.94
C CYS A 235 -12.68 40.80 -14.88
N TRP A 236 -11.38 40.68 -15.14
CA TRP A 236 -10.36 40.74 -14.10
C TRP A 236 -9.49 41.97 -14.36
N PHE A 237 -9.97 43.11 -13.89
CA PHE A 237 -9.19 44.31 -13.62
C PHE A 237 -9.72 44.89 -12.31
N GLY A 238 -8.86 44.94 -11.30
CA GLY A 238 -9.21 45.41 -9.97
C GLY A 238 -8.04 45.23 -9.02
N SER A 239 -7.10 46.19 -9.12
CA SER A 239 -6.23 46.79 -8.08
C SER A 239 -5.82 45.96 -6.87
#